data_AF-A0AA36C8U0-F1
#
_entry.id   AF-A0AA36C8U0-F1
#
_cell.length_a   1.000
_cell.length_b   1.000
_cell.length_c   1.000
_cell.angle_alpha   90.00
_cell.angle_beta   90.00
_cell.angle_gamma   90.00
#
_symmetry.space_group_name_H-M   'P 1'
#
loop_
_entity.id
_entity.type
_entity.pdbx_description
1 polymer ?
#
loop_
_entity_poly.entity_id
_entity_poly.type
_entity_poly.pdbx_seq_one_letter_code
_entity_poly.pdbx_strand_id
1 'polypeptide(L)'
;MERYLRKGRFGKRIGKTAPVYLAAVLEYLASELAELSGNMAKEKPMNRIRPREIVLAVRQDDELDRLLKDITIPGGGIYAITWHLDRQIENLEQIAWETQQAEEALAVQAVDLDGVV
;
A
#
# COMPACT_ATOMS: atom_id res chain seq x y z
N MET A 1 -22.86 3.35 -15.75
CA MET A 1 -22.93 4.60 -14.95
C MET A 1 -23.99 5.61 -15.40
N GLU A 2 -24.38 5.68 -16.69
CA GLU A 2 -25.32 6.69 -17.19
C GLU A 2 -26.66 6.77 -16.43
N ARG A 3 -27.28 5.62 -16.17
CA ARG A 3 -28.54 5.55 -15.41
C ARG A 3 -28.44 6.22 -14.04
N TYR A 4 -27.35 6.00 -13.31
CA TYR A 4 -27.14 6.56 -11.97
C TYR A 4 -26.94 8.08 -12.02
N LEU A 5 -26.21 8.57 -13.03
CA LEU A 5 -26.01 10.02 -13.22
C LEU A 5 -27.32 10.75 -13.52
N ARG A 6 -28.20 10.16 -14.34
CA ARG A 6 -29.52 10.73 -14.64
C ARG A 6 -30.47 10.68 -13.45
N LYS A 7 -30.48 9.55 -12.72
CA LYS A 7 -31.32 9.39 -11.52
C LYS A 7 -30.89 10.30 -10.38
N GLY A 8 -29.60 10.53 -10.20
CA GLY A 8 -29.05 11.40 -9.16
C GLY A 8 -29.26 12.90 -9.41
N ARG A 9 -29.77 13.29 -10.59
CA ARG A 9 -30.05 14.69 -10.95
C ARG A 9 -28.85 15.64 -10.77
N PHE A 10 -27.63 15.15 -10.98
CA PHE A 10 -26.38 15.92 -10.84
C PHE A 10 -26.25 17.09 -11.84
N GLY A 11 -27.07 17.11 -12.88
CA GLY A 11 -27.15 18.21 -13.84
C GLY A 11 -28.38 18.11 -14.73
N LYS A 12 -28.79 19.23 -15.34
CA LYS A 12 -29.93 19.28 -16.28
C LYS A 12 -29.70 18.43 -17.53
N ARG A 13 -28.45 18.33 -17.99
CA ARG A 13 -28.02 17.47 -19.11
C ARG A 13 -26.75 16.73 -18.69
N ILE A 14 -26.65 15.47 -19.06
CA ILE A 14 -25.46 14.64 -18.85
C ILE A 14 -24.85 14.37 -20.23
N GLY A 15 -23.57 14.74 -20.41
CA GLY A 15 -22.84 14.47 -21.65
C GLY A 15 -22.62 12.97 -21.86
N LYS A 16 -22.51 12.52 -23.12
CA LYS A 16 -22.37 11.10 -23.48
C LYS A 16 -21.09 10.46 -22.90
N THR A 17 -20.02 11.25 -22.76
CA THR A 17 -18.71 10.80 -22.26
C THR A 17 -18.62 10.75 -20.73
N ALA A 18 -19.43 11.53 -20.02
CA ALA A 18 -19.44 11.59 -18.55
C ALA A 18 -19.60 10.20 -17.87
N PRO A 19 -20.56 9.34 -18.27
CA PRO A 19 -20.68 8.01 -17.67
C PRO A 19 -19.52 7.07 -18.00
N VAL A 20 -18.83 7.27 -19.13
CA VAL A 20 -17.66 6.47 -19.51
C VAL A 20 -16.47 6.86 -18.66
N TYR A 21 -16.21 8.17 -18.54
CA TYR A 21 -15.14 8.69 -17.70
C TYR A 21 -15.30 8.28 -16.23
N LEU A 22 -16.52 8.44 -15.68
CA LEU A 22 -16.78 8.02 -14.31
C LEU A 22 -16.62 6.50 -14.11
N ALA A 23 -17.00 5.68 -15.09
CA ALA A 23 -16.80 4.24 -15.00
C ALA A 23 -15.31 3.89 -14.94
N ALA A 24 -14.49 4.50 -15.81
CA ALA A 24 -13.04 4.27 -15.84
C ALA A 24 -12.36 4.66 -14.53
N VAL A 25 -12.73 5.80 -13.93
CA VAL A 25 -12.16 6.23 -12.64
C VAL A 25 -12.55 5.29 -11.52
N LEU A 26 -13.81 4.83 -11.48
CA LEU A 26 -14.25 3.89 -10.46
C LEU A 26 -13.62 2.50 -10.62
N GLU A 27 -13.41 2.06 -11.85
CA GLU A 27 -12.69 0.82 -12.15
C GLU A 27 -11.24 0.89 -11.67
N TYR A 28 -10.55 1.99 -11.98
CA TYR A 28 -9.18 2.22 -11.51
C TYR A 28 -9.08 2.17 -9.98
N LEU A 29 -9.91 2.94 -9.27
CA LEU A 29 -9.90 2.97 -7.80
C LEU A 29 -10.26 1.61 -7.17
N ALA A 30 -11.21 0.89 -7.77
CA ALA A 30 -11.59 -0.44 -7.29
C ALA A 30 -10.48 -1.47 -7.53
N SER A 31 -9.79 -1.39 -8.67
CA SER A 31 -8.66 -2.26 -9.01
C SER A 31 -7.49 -2.04 -8.06
N GLU A 32 -7.09 -0.79 -7.83
CA GLU A 32 -6.00 -0.43 -6.92
C GLU A 32 -6.27 -0.96 -5.50
N LEU A 33 -7.47 -0.69 -4.97
CA LEU A 33 -7.85 -1.16 -3.64
C LEU A 33 -7.87 -2.70 -3.55
N ALA A 34 -8.35 -3.38 -4.60
CA ALA A 34 -8.39 -4.83 -4.67
C ALA A 34 -7.00 -5.46 -4.77
N GLU A 35 -6.07 -4.83 -5.50
CA GLU A 35 -4.69 -5.26 -5.62
C GLU A 35 -3.97 -5.16 -4.27
N LEU A 36 -4.00 -3.98 -3.63
CA LEU A 36 -3.37 -3.78 -2.33
C LEU A 36 -3.96 -4.72 -1.26
N SER A 37 -5.28 -4.80 -1.16
CA SER A 37 -5.96 -5.69 -0.21
C SER A 37 -5.69 -7.17 -0.52
N GLY A 38 -5.55 -7.52 -1.80
CA GLY A 38 -5.22 -8.86 -2.25
C GLY A 38 -3.80 -9.27 -1.89
N ASN A 39 -2.83 -8.36 -2.04
CA ASN A 39 -1.44 -8.58 -1.62
C ASN A 39 -1.36 -8.81 -0.11
N MET A 40 -2.05 -7.99 0.69
CA MET A 40 -2.14 -8.19 2.13
C MET A 40 -2.82 -9.51 2.53
N ALA A 41 -3.78 -9.98 1.75
CA ALA A 41 -4.42 -11.28 2.00
C ALA A 41 -3.47 -12.45 1.68
N LYS A 42 -2.65 -12.32 0.64
CA LYS A 42 -1.66 -13.34 0.21
C LYS A 42 -0.51 -13.51 1.19
N GLU A 43 -0.15 -12.48 1.96
CA GLU A 43 0.85 -12.58 3.03
C GLU A 43 0.43 -13.56 4.14
N LYS A 44 -0.85 -13.91 4.21
CA LYS A 44 -1.42 -14.87 5.16
C LYS A 44 -1.87 -16.13 4.42
N PRO A 45 -2.06 -17.27 5.11
CA PRO A 45 -2.58 -18.50 4.51
C PRO A 45 -4.10 -18.41 4.24
N MET A 46 -4.56 -17.30 3.63
CA MET A 46 -5.97 -17.00 3.42
C MET A 46 -6.24 -16.74 1.94
N ASN A 47 -7.31 -17.37 1.42
CA ASN A 47 -7.69 -17.26 0.01
C ASN A 47 -8.83 -16.23 -0.23
N ARG A 48 -9.11 -15.37 0.74
CA ARG A 48 -10.23 -14.40 0.70
C ARG A 48 -9.83 -13.09 1.35
N ILE A 49 -10.10 -11.98 0.67
CA ILE A 49 -9.97 -10.63 1.22
C ILE A 49 -11.05 -10.42 2.29
N ARG A 50 -10.66 -10.01 3.51
CA ARG A 50 -11.59 -9.65 4.60
C ARG A 50 -11.50 -8.16 4.89
N PRO A 51 -12.46 -7.58 5.65
CA PRO A 51 -12.43 -6.17 6.01
C PRO A 51 -11.14 -5.71 6.71
N ARG A 52 -10.45 -6.62 7.41
CA ARG A 52 -9.16 -6.34 8.04
C ARG A 52 -8.09 -6.00 7.01
N GLU A 53 -7.94 -6.84 5.99
CA GLU A 53 -6.97 -6.61 4.91
C GLU A 53 -7.28 -5.34 4.11
N ILE A 54 -8.57 -4.98 3.95
CA ILE A 54 -8.98 -3.71 3.34
C ILE A 54 -8.55 -2.51 4.19
N VAL A 55 -8.79 -2.53 5.51
CA VAL A 55 -8.36 -1.44 6.40
C VAL A 55 -6.85 -1.28 6.38
N LEU A 56 -6.12 -2.38 6.45
CA LEU A 56 -4.67 -2.30 6.47
C LEU A 56 -4.13 -1.72 5.15
N ALA A 57 -4.67 -2.15 3.99
CA ALA A 57 -4.28 -1.63 2.70
C ALA A 57 -4.58 -0.14 2.55
N VAL A 58 -5.77 0.30 2.95
CA VAL A 58 -6.18 1.71 2.90
C VAL A 58 -5.32 2.59 3.79
N ARG A 59 -5.01 2.14 5.02
CA ARG A 59 -4.26 2.95 5.99
C ARG A 59 -2.75 2.94 5.75
N GLN A 60 -2.24 1.99 4.97
CA GLN A 60 -0.83 1.93 4.56
C GLN A 60 -0.56 2.79 3.32
N ASP A 61 -1.56 3.04 2.49
CA ASP A 61 -1.45 3.89 1.32
C ASP A 61 -1.86 5.34 1.63
N ASP A 62 -0.94 6.29 1.41
CA ASP A 62 -1.13 7.70 1.75
C ASP A 62 -2.29 8.37 0.98
N GLU A 63 -2.52 7.96 -0.27
CA GLU A 63 -3.55 8.56 -1.12
C GLU A 63 -4.93 8.06 -0.71
N LEU A 64 -5.07 6.76 -0.48
CA LEU A 64 -6.30 6.13 -0.01
C LEU A 64 -6.63 6.54 1.43
N ASP A 65 -5.63 6.68 2.31
CA ASP A 65 -5.86 7.14 3.69
C ASP A 65 -6.42 8.57 3.70
N ARG A 66 -5.86 9.47 2.87
CA ARG A 66 -6.38 10.83 2.71
C ARG A 66 -7.77 10.85 2.07
N LEU A 67 -7.99 10.03 1.04
CA LEU A 67 -9.28 9.95 0.34
C LEU A 67 -10.40 9.41 1.25
N LEU A 68 -10.07 8.45 2.12
CA LEU A 68 -11.03 7.72 2.95
C LEU A 68 -10.91 8.08 4.44
N LYS A 69 -10.31 9.23 4.77
CA LYS A 69 -9.97 9.65 6.14
C LYS A 69 -11.13 9.52 7.15
N ASP A 70 -12.33 9.93 6.74
CA ASP A 70 -13.53 10.01 7.58
C ASP A 70 -14.43 8.75 7.46
N ILE A 71 -13.97 7.73 6.75
CA ILE A 71 -14.74 6.51 6.50
C ILE A 71 -14.39 5.45 7.53
N THR A 72 -15.43 4.86 8.13
CA THR A 72 -15.30 3.68 9.00
C THR A 72 -15.58 2.41 8.20
N ILE A 73 -14.61 1.50 8.17
CA ILE A 73 -14.77 0.18 7.54
C ILE A 73 -15.18 -0.84 8.62
N PRO A 74 -16.43 -1.32 8.61
CA PRO A 74 -16.92 -2.24 9.65
C PRO A 74 -16.16 -3.57 9.60
N GLY A 75 -15.80 -4.09 10.78
CA GLY A 75 -15.08 -5.36 10.91
C GLY A 75 -13.59 -5.32 10.53
N GLY A 76 -13.05 -4.15 10.19
CA GLY A 76 -11.63 -4.00 9.83
C GLY A 76 -10.69 -3.70 10.99
N GLY A 77 -11.22 -3.28 12.14
CA GLY A 77 -10.42 -2.89 13.31
C GLY A 77 -9.56 -1.65 13.03
N ILE A 78 -8.51 -1.45 13.82
CA ILE A 78 -7.58 -0.31 13.70
C ILE A 78 -6.27 -0.70 13.04
N TYR A 79 -5.69 0.19 12.25
CA TYR A 79 -4.29 0.12 11.87
C TYR A 79 -3.46 0.53 13.09
N ALA A 80 -2.68 -0.40 13.64
CA ALA A 80 -1.85 -0.10 14.80
C ALA A 80 -0.54 0.52 14.30
N ILE A 81 -0.26 1.76 14.72
CA ILE A 81 0.97 2.48 14.36
C ILE A 81 2.23 1.75 14.85
N THR A 82 2.13 0.88 15.86
CA THR A 82 3.25 0.01 16.29
C THR A 82 3.84 -0.77 15.11
N TRP A 83 3.02 -1.27 14.18
CA TRP A 83 3.51 -2.00 13.00
C TRP A 83 4.32 -1.13 12.04
N HIS A 84 4.06 0.18 11.99
CA HIS A 84 4.86 1.10 11.19
C HIS A 84 6.27 1.25 11.77
N LEU A 85 6.38 1.27 13.10
CA LEU A 85 7.67 1.28 13.79
C LEU A 85 8.39 -0.06 13.63
N ASP A 86 7.69 -1.20 13.80
CA ASP A 86 8.28 -2.52 13.65
C ASP A 86 8.88 -2.72 12.24
N ARG A 87 8.16 -2.30 11.20
CA ARG A 87 8.63 -2.38 9.81
C ARG A 87 9.76 -1.39 9.50
N GLN A 88 9.78 -0.22 10.14
CA GLN A 88 10.92 0.69 10.07
C GLN A 88 12.15 0.10 10.76
N ILE A 89 11.97 -0.56 11.90
CA ILE A 89 13.03 -1.24 12.63
C ILE A 89 13.63 -2.37 11.78
N GLU A 90 12.81 -3.23 11.17
CA GLU A 90 13.28 -4.31 10.29
C GLU A 90 14.13 -3.77 9.12
N ASN A 91 13.69 -2.70 8.47
CA ASN A 91 14.47 -2.04 7.42
C ASN A 91 15.80 -1.45 7.94
N LEU A 92 15.79 -0.86 9.14
CA LEU A 92 16.99 -0.30 9.75
C LEU A 92 17.99 -1.38 10.18
N GLU A 93 17.51 -2.51 10.69
CA GLU A 93 18.33 -3.68 11.04
C GLU A 93 18.99 -4.29 9.80
N GLN A 94 18.25 -4.38 8.69
CA GLN A 94 18.79 -4.83 7.41
C GLN A 94 19.92 -3.91 6.93
N ILE A 95 19.71 -2.60 6.96
CA ILE A 95 20.74 -1.61 6.57
C ILE A 95 21.97 -1.70 7.49
N ALA A 96 21.76 -1.87 8.79
CA ALA A 96 22.85 -2.02 9.75
C ALA A 96 23.69 -3.27 9.46
N TRP A 97 23.05 -4.40 9.17
CA TRP A 97 23.72 -5.64 8.80
C TRP A 97 24.52 -5.49 7.48
N GLU A 98 23.93 -4.87 6.46
CA GLU A 98 24.61 -4.61 5.18
C GLU A 98 25.81 -3.67 5.34
N THR A 99 25.69 -2.65 6.19
CA THR A 99 26.77 -1.70 6.47
C THR A 99 27.92 -2.40 7.21
N GLN A 100 27.61 -3.23 8.20
CA GLN A 100 28.62 -3.99 8.94
C GLN A 100 29.37 -4.99 8.03
N GLN A 101 28.66 -5.70 7.15
CA GLN A 101 29.31 -6.59 6.19
C GLN A 101 30.22 -5.83 5.20
N ALA A 102 29.79 -4.64 4.76
CA ALA A 102 30.61 -3.80 3.90
C ALA A 102 31.88 -3.30 4.61
N GLU A 103 31.79 -2.92 5.89
CA GLU A 103 32.95 -2.53 6.71
C GLU A 103 33.92 -3.69 6.93
N GLU A 104 33.41 -4.88 7.26
CA GLU A 104 34.22 -6.10 7.43
C GLU A 104 34.92 -6.49 6.12
N ALA A 105 34.23 -6.41 4.97
CA ALA A 105 34.82 -6.67 3.66
C ALA A 105 35.93 -5.68 3.29
N LEU A 106 35.76 -4.39 3.63
CA LEU A 106 36.78 -3.35 3.44
C LEU A 106 37.99 -3.57 4.36
N ALA A 107 37.77 -3.99 5.62
CA ALA A 107 38.85 -4.30 6.55
C ALA A 107 39.67 -5.50 6.07
N VAL A 108 39.02 -6.55 5.54
CA VAL A 108 39.72 -7.70 4.94
C VAL A 108 40.53 -7.28 3.70
N GLN A 109 39.96 -6.44 2.82
CA GLN A 109 40.70 -5.93 1.66
C GLN A 109 41.88 -5.03 2.02
N ALA A 110 41.77 -4.23 3.09
CA ALA A 110 42.88 -3.41 3.58
C ALA A 110 44.02 -4.28 4.13
N VAL A 111 43.69 -5.37 4.85
CA VAL A 111 44.68 -6.34 5.34
C VAL A 111 45.38 -7.09 4.20
N ASP A 112 44.67 -7.40 3.11
CA ASP A 112 45.27 -8.03 1.92
C ASP A 112 46.21 -7.08 1.16
N LEU A 113 46.02 -5.75 1.25
CA LEU A 113 46.91 -4.75 0.63
C LEU A 113 48.16 -4.47 1.46
N ASP A 114 48.08 -4.55 2.79
CA ASP A 114 49.22 -4.39 3.71
C ASP A 114 50.03 -5.69 3.89
N GLY A 115 49.52 -6.82 3.38
CA GLY A 115 50.15 -8.15 3.42
C GLY A 115 51.09 -8.48 2.25
N VAL A 116 51.37 -7.54 1.34
CA VAL A 116 52.37 -7.74 0.27
C VAL A 116 53.76 -7.34 0.78
N VAL A 117 54.42 -8.30 1.43
CA VAL A 117 55.89 -8.45 1.46
C VAL A 117 56.25 -9.85 1.00
#